data_AF-A0AA89BBF4-F1
#
_entry.id   AF-A0AA89BBF4-F1
#
_cell.length_a   1.000
_cell.length_b   1.000
_cell.length_c   1.000
_cell.angle_alpha   90.00
_cell.angle_beta   90.00
_cell.angle_gamma   90.00
#
_symmetry.space_group_name_H-M   'P 1'
#
loop_
_entity.id
_entity.type
_entity.pdbx_description
1 polymer ?
#
loop_
_entity_poly.entity_id
_entity_poly.type
_entity_poly.pdbx_seq_one_letter_code
_entity_poly.pdbx_strand_id
1 'polypeptide(L)'
;MAGYDVQKQKGAENVMELSDIRYIQVAAGTAARLPSYLLFTEHLIDPDQPTVIRVLALARNPADTRSLLRDYFSETSNASFLCGFLLKDIDHMRVNYRSLKATLKFFEIAQFSPLNHLPVILTRLTEFSNSNHFATSTSSPRKFRAIQVGCFDLLKRLESSRDKARARLRLVNKLRCVSAISLVALTASLTVIVVTHALALLVGAPGVVVASLDLFSKRRSAKLTAQLDAAAKGTYILSRDLDTISRQVARLDDELKHMRAMVKF
;
A
#
# COMPACT_ATOMS: atom_id res chain seq x y z
N MET A 1 -4.21 75.56 -35.63
CA MET A 1 -5.38 74.78 -35.23
C MET A 1 -4.90 73.32 -35.12
N ALA A 2 -4.05 72.99 -34.15
CA ALA A 2 -4.29 72.86 -32.71
C ALA A 2 -5.43 71.87 -32.42
N GLY A 3 -5.07 70.67 -31.96
CA GLY A 3 -6.00 69.74 -31.32
C GLY A 3 -5.60 68.25 -31.42
N TYR A 4 -5.04 67.73 -30.32
CA TYR A 4 -5.18 66.35 -29.79
C TYR A 4 -4.69 65.16 -30.66
N ASP A 5 -3.99 64.13 -30.18
CA ASP A 5 -3.67 63.71 -28.82
C ASP A 5 -2.43 62.78 -28.83
N VAL A 6 -1.70 62.84 -27.73
CA VAL A 6 -0.57 62.00 -27.36
C VAL A 6 -1.12 60.65 -26.90
N GLN A 7 -0.65 59.54 -27.47
CA GLN A 7 -0.51 58.20 -26.83
C GLN A 7 -0.39 57.12 -27.93
N LYS A 8 0.82 56.99 -28.50
CA LYS A 8 1.17 55.81 -29.31
C LYS A 8 2.46 55.20 -28.78
N GLN A 9 2.48 54.80 -27.51
CA GLN A 9 3.56 53.97 -26.98
C GLN A 9 3.16 53.28 -25.65
N LYS A 10 2.10 52.46 -25.66
CA LYS A 10 1.85 51.49 -24.57
C LYS A 10 0.94 50.36 -25.05
N GLY A 11 1.50 49.43 -25.83
CA GLY A 11 0.68 48.34 -26.40
C GLY A 11 1.48 47.18 -26.99
N ALA A 12 2.70 46.93 -26.51
CA ALA A 12 3.53 45.84 -27.00
C ALA A 12 4.27 45.08 -25.88
N GLU A 13 3.78 45.17 -24.64
CA GLU A 13 4.39 44.49 -23.48
C GLU A 13 3.31 43.84 -22.59
N ASN A 14 2.27 43.28 -23.22
CA ASN A 14 1.17 42.58 -22.54
C ASN A 14 0.60 41.43 -23.37
N VAL A 15 1.42 40.82 -24.23
CA VAL A 15 1.03 39.65 -25.05
C VAL A 15 1.74 38.36 -24.59
N MET A 16 2.56 38.43 -23.55
CA MET A 16 3.25 37.27 -22.98
C MET A 16 2.90 37.10 -21.49
N GLU A 17 1.62 37.07 -21.15
CA GLU A 17 1.20 36.69 -19.78
C GLU A 17 -0.23 36.14 -19.66
N LEU A 18 -0.90 35.77 -20.77
CA LEU A 18 -2.25 35.20 -20.71
C LEU A 18 -2.35 33.77 -21.25
N SER A 19 -1.37 33.30 -22.03
CA SER A 19 -1.26 31.90 -22.45
C SER A 19 -0.72 31.00 -21.33
N ASP A 20 0.21 31.50 -20.53
CA ASP A 20 0.85 30.68 -19.47
C ASP A 20 -0.03 30.56 -18.22
N ILE A 21 -0.82 31.58 -17.88
CA ILE A 21 -1.77 31.51 -16.76
C ILE A 21 -2.91 30.52 -17.04
N ARG A 22 -3.31 30.34 -18.31
CA ARG A 22 -4.34 29.35 -18.69
C ARG A 22 -3.81 27.92 -18.77
N TYR A 23 -2.52 27.74 -19.00
CA TYR A 23 -1.92 26.40 -19.05
C TYR A 23 -1.64 25.84 -17.64
N ILE A 24 -1.48 26.70 -16.64
CA ILE A 24 -1.24 26.28 -15.25
C ILE A 24 -2.56 25.96 -14.51
N GLN A 25 -3.69 26.59 -14.87
CA GLN A 25 -4.94 26.42 -14.11
C GLN A 25 -5.78 25.18 -14.49
N VAL A 26 -5.53 24.51 -15.62
CA VAL A 26 -6.35 23.36 -16.07
C VAL A 26 -5.86 22.01 -15.51
N ALA A 27 -4.67 21.94 -14.93
CA ALA A 27 -4.16 20.71 -14.29
C ALA A 27 -4.57 20.55 -12.81
N ALA A 28 -5.10 21.59 -12.17
CA ALA A 28 -5.30 21.62 -10.71
C ALA A 28 -6.67 21.09 -10.22
N GLY A 29 -7.51 20.54 -11.09
CA GLY A 29 -8.91 20.22 -10.76
C GLY A 29 -9.19 18.88 -10.06
N THR A 30 -8.25 17.93 -10.03
CA THR A 30 -8.45 16.63 -9.35
C THR A 30 -7.18 16.06 -8.72
N ALA A 31 -6.05 16.76 -8.82
CA ALA A 31 -4.74 16.30 -8.37
C ALA A 31 -4.13 17.14 -7.25
N ALA A 32 -4.94 17.85 -6.45
CA ALA A 32 -4.52 18.28 -5.13
C ALA A 32 -4.46 17.07 -4.19
N ARG A 33 -3.64 16.06 -4.53
CA ARG A 33 -3.20 15.08 -3.54
C ARG A 33 -2.38 15.88 -2.54
N LEU A 34 -2.68 15.72 -1.24
CA LEU A 34 -2.01 16.46 -0.18
C LEU A 34 -0.48 16.48 -0.43
N PRO A 35 0.22 17.59 -0.14
CA PRO A 35 1.69 17.66 -0.21
C PRO A 35 2.39 16.47 0.47
N SER A 36 1.75 15.89 1.49
CA SER A 36 2.19 14.67 2.19
C SER A 36 2.25 13.41 1.33
N TYR A 37 1.37 13.25 0.33
CA TYR A 37 1.36 12.07 -0.55
C TYR A 37 2.50 12.11 -1.56
N LEU A 38 2.80 13.28 -2.13
CA LEU A 38 3.94 13.47 -3.03
C LEU A 38 5.27 13.25 -2.30
N LEU A 39 5.40 13.83 -1.10
CA LEU A 39 6.53 13.58 -0.19
C LEU A 39 6.69 12.09 0.14
N PHE A 40 5.58 11.39 0.35
CA PHE A 40 5.59 9.96 0.64
C PHE A 40 6.01 9.14 -0.59
N THR A 41 5.59 9.52 -1.80
CA THR A 41 6.00 8.85 -3.04
C THR A 41 7.45 9.07 -3.41
N GLU A 42 8.04 10.23 -3.09
CA GLU A 42 9.48 10.46 -3.29
C GLU A 42 10.35 9.59 -2.37
N HIS A 43 9.83 9.17 -1.23
CA HIS A 43 10.53 8.34 -0.25
C HIS A 43 10.07 6.88 -0.25
N LEU A 44 9.18 6.50 -1.15
CA LEU A 44 8.71 5.12 -1.32
C LEU A 44 9.78 4.33 -2.06
N ILE A 45 10.35 3.36 -1.36
CA ILE A 45 11.23 2.36 -1.97
C ILE A 45 10.34 1.47 -2.85
N ASP A 46 10.67 1.36 -4.15
CA ASP A 46 10.03 0.42 -5.08
C ASP A 46 11.03 -0.67 -5.50
N PRO A 47 11.35 -1.62 -4.59
CA PRO A 47 12.32 -2.65 -4.88
C PRO A 47 11.68 -3.71 -5.77
N ASP A 48 12.38 -4.07 -6.86
CA ASP A 48 11.98 -5.23 -7.66
C ASP A 48 12.00 -6.54 -6.82
N GLN A 49 11.24 -7.54 -7.28
CA GLN A 49 11.15 -8.83 -6.58
C GLN A 49 12.53 -9.50 -6.34
N PRO A 50 13.48 -9.49 -7.30
CA PRO A 50 14.84 -9.96 -7.05
C PRO A 50 15.55 -9.24 -5.90
N THR A 51 15.41 -7.92 -5.79
CA THR A 51 15.99 -7.10 -4.73
C THR A 51 15.39 -7.47 -3.39
N VAL A 52 14.06 -7.63 -3.32
CA VAL A 52 13.38 -8.11 -2.10
C VAL A 52 13.91 -9.49 -1.68
N ILE A 53 14.01 -10.43 -2.61
CA ILE A 53 14.52 -11.78 -2.34
C ILE A 53 15.96 -11.73 -1.79
N ARG A 54 16.82 -10.92 -2.40
CA ARG A 54 18.21 -10.72 -1.97
C ARG A 54 18.29 -10.12 -0.57
N VAL A 55 17.53 -9.07 -0.29
CA VAL A 55 17.48 -8.42 1.04
C VAL A 55 16.96 -9.38 2.10
N LEU A 56 15.94 -10.17 1.80
CA LEU A 56 15.42 -11.20 2.71
C LEU A 56 16.41 -12.33 2.96
N ALA A 57 17.24 -12.69 1.98
CA ALA A 57 18.33 -13.64 2.17
C ALA A 57 19.36 -13.09 3.18
N LEU A 58 19.73 -11.81 3.04
CA LEU A 58 20.66 -11.09 3.91
C LEU A 58 20.13 -10.90 5.34
N ALA A 59 18.82 -10.74 5.53
CA ALA A 59 18.18 -10.45 6.81
C ALA A 59 18.33 -11.54 7.90
N ARG A 60 18.92 -12.71 7.58
CA ARG A 60 19.11 -13.84 8.50
C ARG A 60 17.83 -14.20 9.28
N ASN A 61 16.66 -14.16 8.65
CA ASN A 61 15.42 -14.64 9.27
C ASN A 61 15.36 -16.18 9.27
N PRO A 62 14.60 -16.82 10.20
CA PRO A 62 14.25 -18.23 10.10
C PRO A 62 13.57 -18.54 8.75
N ALA A 63 13.70 -19.76 8.25
CA ALA A 63 13.19 -20.16 6.94
C ALA A 63 11.69 -19.85 6.79
N ASP A 64 10.86 -20.28 7.74
CA ASP A 64 9.41 -20.04 7.76
C ASP A 64 9.04 -18.55 7.75
N THR A 65 9.78 -17.71 8.47
CA THR A 65 9.52 -16.27 8.47
C THR A 65 9.99 -15.62 7.18
N ARG A 66 11.09 -16.10 6.60
CA ARG A 66 11.59 -15.59 5.31
C ARG A 66 10.60 -15.90 4.18
N SER A 67 10.00 -17.09 4.15
CA SER A 67 8.95 -17.42 3.18
C SER A 67 7.71 -16.56 3.39
N LEU A 68 7.25 -16.40 4.63
CA LEU A 68 6.12 -15.52 4.96
C LEU A 68 6.33 -14.07 4.53
N LEU A 69 7.53 -13.52 4.76
CA LEU A 69 7.86 -12.17 4.32
C LEU A 69 7.96 -12.06 2.79
N ARG A 70 8.43 -13.11 2.11
CA ARG A 70 8.44 -13.15 0.64
C ARG A 70 7.01 -13.17 0.09
N ASP A 71 6.15 -14.01 0.64
CA ASP A 71 4.73 -14.08 0.29
C ASP A 71 4.07 -12.72 0.54
N TYR A 72 4.40 -12.05 1.65
CA TYR A 72 3.95 -10.69 1.94
C TYR A 72 4.28 -9.70 0.83
N PHE A 73 5.54 -9.58 0.43
CA PHE A 73 5.93 -8.64 -0.63
C PHE A 73 5.37 -9.03 -1.99
N SER A 74 5.21 -10.32 -2.28
CA SER A 74 4.60 -10.80 -3.53
C SER A 74 3.10 -10.47 -3.60
N GLU A 75 2.32 -10.87 -2.59
CA GLU A 75 0.87 -10.64 -2.56
C GLU A 75 0.51 -9.16 -2.50
N THR A 76 1.26 -8.37 -1.71
CA THR A 76 1.05 -6.91 -1.65
C THR A 76 1.40 -6.23 -2.97
N SER A 77 2.47 -6.65 -3.65
CA SER A 77 2.83 -6.17 -5.00
C SER A 77 1.74 -6.51 -6.02
N ASN A 78 1.20 -7.72 -5.99
CA ASN A 78 0.12 -8.14 -6.87
C ASN A 78 -1.16 -7.31 -6.64
N ALA A 79 -1.50 -7.06 -5.37
CA ALA A 79 -2.61 -6.20 -5.01
C ALA A 79 -2.42 -4.76 -5.49
N SER A 80 -1.23 -4.18 -5.28
CA SER A 80 -0.89 -2.85 -5.78
C SER A 80 -0.97 -2.75 -7.30
N PHE A 81 -0.49 -3.77 -8.01
CA PHE A 81 -0.57 -3.85 -9.47
C PHE A 81 -2.02 -3.89 -9.96
N LEU A 82 -2.87 -4.68 -9.30
CA LEU A 82 -4.31 -4.74 -9.61
C LEU A 82 -5.01 -3.40 -9.34
N CYS A 83 -4.71 -2.75 -8.20
CA CYS A 83 -5.20 -1.41 -7.90
C CYS A 83 -4.74 -0.38 -8.95
N GLY A 84 -3.51 -0.51 -9.46
CA GLY A 84 -3.00 0.33 -10.55
C GLY A 84 -3.79 0.18 -11.85
N PHE A 85 -4.13 -1.07 -12.23
CA PHE A 85 -5.02 -1.30 -13.37
C PHE A 85 -6.42 -0.75 -13.15
N LEU A 86 -6.98 -0.98 -11.96
CA LEU A 86 -8.28 -0.44 -11.60
C LEU A 86 -8.31 1.10 -11.72
N LEU A 87 -7.27 1.78 -11.24
CA LEU A 87 -7.16 3.23 -11.36
C LEU A 87 -7.12 3.69 -12.81
N LYS A 88 -6.40 2.96 -13.69
CA LYS A 88 -6.37 3.25 -15.13
C LYS A 88 -7.75 3.04 -15.78
N ASP A 89 -8.45 1.95 -15.43
CA ASP A 89 -9.79 1.66 -15.94
C ASP A 89 -10.80 2.73 -15.49
N ILE A 90 -10.72 3.17 -14.22
CA ILE A 90 -11.52 4.28 -13.70
C ILE A 90 -11.22 5.59 -14.45
N ASP A 91 -9.95 5.91 -14.69
CA ASP A 91 -9.57 7.14 -15.38
C ASP A 91 -10.07 7.14 -16.83
N HIS A 92 -9.88 6.03 -17.55
CA HIS A 92 -10.43 5.83 -18.88
C HIS A 92 -11.95 6.02 -18.90
N MET A 93 -12.66 5.44 -17.93
CA MET A 93 -14.10 5.65 -17.78
C MET A 93 -14.49 7.10 -17.53
N ARG A 94 -13.75 7.83 -16.69
CA ARG A 94 -14.02 9.25 -16.42
C ARG A 94 -13.84 10.10 -17.68
N VAL A 95 -12.81 9.82 -18.48
CA VAL A 95 -12.59 10.51 -19.76
C VAL A 95 -13.77 10.27 -20.70
N ASN A 96 -14.19 9.01 -20.87
CA ASN A 96 -15.31 8.68 -21.75
C ASN A 96 -16.63 9.27 -21.25
N TYR A 97 -16.88 9.25 -19.93
CA TYR A 97 -18.06 9.87 -19.33
C TYR A 97 -18.08 11.39 -19.52
N ARG A 98 -16.94 12.07 -19.35
CA ARG A 98 -16.83 13.52 -19.62
C ARG A 98 -17.14 13.84 -21.09
N SER A 99 -16.62 13.03 -22.02
CA SER A 99 -16.88 13.17 -23.46
C SER A 99 -18.38 13.00 -23.77
N LEU A 100 -19.00 11.96 -23.23
CA LEU A 100 -20.44 11.72 -23.35
C LEU A 100 -21.25 12.89 -22.79
N LYS A 101 -20.93 13.34 -21.58
CA LYS A 101 -21.60 14.47 -20.92
C LYS A 101 -21.47 15.77 -21.72
N ALA A 102 -20.30 16.06 -22.29
CA ALA A 102 -20.10 17.23 -23.13
C ALA A 102 -20.96 17.18 -24.40
N THR A 103 -21.04 16.00 -25.01
CA THR A 103 -21.89 15.75 -26.18
C THR A 103 -23.37 15.97 -25.87
N LEU A 104 -23.86 15.44 -24.75
CA LEU A 104 -25.24 15.63 -24.30
C LEU A 104 -25.56 17.11 -24.04
N LYS A 105 -24.65 17.84 -23.38
CA LYS A 105 -24.81 19.28 -23.13
C LYS A 105 -24.85 20.11 -24.43
N PHE A 106 -24.02 19.76 -25.41
CA PHE A 106 -24.03 20.44 -26.70
C PHE A 106 -25.40 20.33 -27.37
N PHE A 107 -26.03 19.16 -27.32
CA PHE A 107 -27.36 18.95 -27.88
C PHE A 107 -28.48 19.63 -27.08
N GLU A 108 -28.37 19.69 -25.75
CA GLU A 108 -29.31 20.43 -24.90
C GLU A 108 -29.33 21.94 -25.24
N ILE A 109 -28.18 22.50 -25.61
CA ILE A 109 -28.03 23.92 -25.99
C ILE A 109 -28.46 24.14 -27.46
N ALA A 110 -28.23 23.17 -28.34
CA ALA A 110 -28.52 23.25 -29.78
C ALA A 110 -30.00 23.03 -30.14
N GLN A 111 -30.93 23.13 -29.18
CA GLN A 111 -32.39 22.92 -29.32
C GLN A 111 -33.09 23.71 -30.44
N PHE A 112 -32.39 24.61 -31.14
CA PHE A 112 -32.90 25.43 -32.24
C PHE A 112 -32.50 24.94 -33.65
N SER A 113 -31.89 23.76 -33.81
CA SER A 113 -31.49 23.23 -35.12
C SER A 113 -32.34 22.02 -35.56
N PRO A 114 -32.82 21.92 -36.82
CA PRO A 114 -33.79 20.91 -37.27
C PRO A 114 -33.21 19.50 -37.49
N LEU A 115 -31.98 19.24 -37.00
CA LEU A 115 -31.25 18.02 -37.30
C LEU A 115 -31.55 16.93 -36.27
N ASN A 116 -31.99 15.74 -36.71
CA ASN A 116 -32.20 14.59 -35.82
C ASN A 116 -30.88 14.13 -35.19
N HIS A 117 -30.58 14.61 -33.98
CA HIS A 117 -29.34 14.32 -33.25
C HIS A 117 -29.32 12.97 -32.52
N LEU A 118 -30.47 12.28 -32.47
CA LEU A 118 -30.65 10.99 -31.80
C LEU A 118 -29.66 9.89 -32.25
N PRO A 119 -29.35 9.72 -33.55
CA PRO A 119 -28.38 8.71 -33.99
C PRO A 119 -26.96 8.96 -33.46
N VAL A 120 -26.55 10.23 -33.33
CA VAL A 120 -25.22 10.60 -32.81
C VAL A 120 -25.15 10.33 -31.30
N ILE A 121 -26.21 10.65 -30.56
CA ILE A 121 -26.33 10.35 -29.13
C ILE A 121 -26.29 8.83 -28.90
N LEU A 122 -27.08 8.07 -29.65
CA LEU A 122 -27.13 6.62 -29.54
C LEU A 122 -25.78 5.97 -29.89
N THR A 123 -25.09 6.47 -30.92
CA THR A 123 -23.75 6.02 -31.29
C THR A 123 -22.75 6.26 -30.15
N ARG A 124 -22.76 7.45 -29.53
CA ARG A 124 -21.88 7.78 -28.40
C ARG A 124 -22.20 6.98 -27.14
N LEU A 125 -23.47 6.76 -26.84
CA LEU A 125 -23.89 5.88 -25.74
C LEU A 125 -23.46 4.43 -25.98
N THR A 126 -23.56 3.97 -27.22
CA THR A 126 -23.12 2.63 -27.62
C THR A 126 -21.60 2.48 -27.52
N GLU A 127 -20.84 3.48 -27.97
CA GLU A 127 -19.38 3.55 -27.83
C GLU A 127 -18.97 3.53 -26.33
N PHE A 128 -19.63 4.35 -25.50
CA PHE A 128 -19.39 4.40 -24.06
C PHE A 128 -19.72 3.05 -23.39
N SER A 129 -20.86 2.46 -23.73
CA SER A 129 -21.29 1.16 -23.22
C SER A 129 -20.34 0.02 -23.64
N ASN A 130 -19.84 0.04 -24.87
CA ASN A 130 -18.91 -0.95 -25.38
C ASN A 130 -17.49 -0.79 -24.84
N SER A 131 -17.11 0.43 -24.42
CA SER A 131 -15.83 0.72 -23.75
C SER A 131 -15.75 0.20 -22.30
N ASN A 132 -16.71 -0.62 -21.85
CA ASN A 132 -16.75 -1.18 -20.51
C ASN A 132 -15.63 -2.23 -20.30
N HIS A 133 -14.43 -1.74 -20.05
CA HIS A 133 -13.22 -2.53 -19.82
C HIS A 133 -13.28 -3.32 -18.49
N PHE A 134 -14.14 -2.96 -17.54
CA PHE A 134 -14.22 -3.60 -16.22
C PHE A 134 -14.62 -5.08 -16.28
N ALA A 135 -15.43 -5.45 -17.28
CA ALA A 135 -15.90 -6.82 -17.45
C ALA A 135 -14.85 -7.74 -18.10
N THR A 136 -13.95 -7.21 -18.93
CA THR A 136 -12.99 -7.98 -19.74
C THR A 136 -11.52 -7.81 -19.30
N SER A 137 -11.21 -6.80 -18.48
CA SER A 137 -9.84 -6.45 -18.12
C SER A 137 -9.28 -7.26 -16.95
N THR A 138 -7.97 -7.08 -16.74
CA THR A 138 -7.22 -7.49 -15.56
C THR A 138 -7.86 -7.05 -14.24
N SER A 139 -8.70 -6.00 -14.23
CA SER A 139 -9.45 -5.50 -13.07
C SER A 139 -10.80 -6.19 -12.79
N SER A 140 -11.08 -7.36 -13.39
CA SER A 140 -12.34 -8.10 -13.17
C SER A 140 -12.61 -8.38 -11.67
N PRO A 141 -13.87 -8.28 -11.20
CA PRO A 141 -14.26 -8.59 -9.83
C PRO A 141 -13.77 -9.95 -9.32
N ARG A 142 -13.66 -10.97 -10.20
CA ARG A 142 -13.16 -12.30 -9.83
C ARG A 142 -11.68 -12.29 -9.46
N LYS A 143 -10.86 -11.57 -10.22
CA LYS A 143 -9.40 -11.44 -9.95
C LYS A 143 -9.18 -10.66 -8.66
N PHE A 144 -9.98 -9.61 -8.46
CA PHE A 144 -9.98 -8.84 -7.22
C PHE A 144 -10.32 -9.70 -6.00
N ARG A 145 -11.35 -10.53 -6.12
CA ARG A 145 -11.72 -11.50 -5.08
C ARG A 145 -10.62 -12.53 -4.79
N ALA A 146 -9.92 -13.02 -5.83
CA ALA A 146 -8.83 -13.97 -5.65
C ALA A 146 -7.66 -13.37 -4.85
N ILE A 147 -7.22 -12.15 -5.19
CA ILE A 147 -6.18 -11.44 -4.43
C ILE A 147 -6.65 -11.11 -3.01
N GLN A 148 -7.92 -10.73 -2.84
CA GLN A 148 -8.50 -10.48 -1.52
C GLN A 148 -8.42 -11.73 -0.62
N VAL A 149 -8.80 -12.90 -1.15
CA VAL A 149 -8.70 -14.18 -0.42
C VAL A 149 -7.24 -14.51 -0.09
N GLY A 150 -6.32 -14.30 -1.04
CA GLY A 150 -4.89 -14.49 -0.82
C GLY A 150 -4.33 -13.59 0.29
N CYS A 151 -4.70 -12.31 0.30
CA CYS A 151 -4.30 -11.35 1.33
C CYS A 151 -4.86 -11.74 2.72
N PHE A 152 -6.10 -12.24 2.78
CA PHE A 152 -6.71 -12.68 4.04
C PHE A 152 -6.05 -13.94 4.60
N ASP A 153 -5.75 -14.93 3.75
CA ASP A 153 -4.99 -16.12 4.14
C ASP A 153 -3.59 -15.74 4.66
N LEU A 154 -2.89 -14.89 3.90
CA LEU A 154 -1.59 -14.37 4.28
C LEU A 154 -1.63 -13.63 5.62
N LEU A 155 -2.65 -12.80 5.87
CA LEU A 155 -2.84 -12.11 7.14
C LEU A 155 -2.90 -13.11 8.30
N LYS A 156 -3.73 -14.15 8.17
CA LYS A 156 -3.87 -15.20 9.19
C LYS A 156 -2.54 -15.92 9.45
N ARG A 157 -1.78 -16.21 8.39
CA ARG A 157 -0.44 -16.81 8.50
C ARG A 157 0.58 -15.88 9.16
N LEU A 158 0.53 -14.58 8.87
CA LEU A 158 1.39 -13.58 9.51
C LEU A 158 1.06 -13.40 11.00
N GLU A 159 -0.23 -13.33 11.34
CA GLU A 159 -0.69 -13.21 12.73
C GLU A 159 -0.30 -14.43 13.56
N SER A 160 -0.57 -15.64 13.06
CA SER A 160 -0.16 -16.88 13.74
C SER A 160 1.35 -16.99 13.90
N SER A 161 2.14 -16.59 12.88
CA SER A 161 3.60 -16.55 12.96
C SER A 161 4.12 -15.52 13.96
N ARG A 162 3.53 -14.33 13.99
CA ARG A 162 3.80 -13.28 14.98
C ARG A 162 3.55 -13.80 16.40
N ASP A 163 2.42 -14.46 16.62
CA ASP A 163 2.03 -14.94 17.94
C ASP A 163 2.93 -16.11 18.38
N LYS A 164 3.33 -17.00 17.46
CA LYS A 164 4.36 -18.03 17.69
C LYS A 164 5.72 -17.41 18.05
N ALA A 165 6.14 -16.34 17.37
CA ALA A 165 7.37 -15.62 17.68
C ALA A 165 7.32 -14.94 19.07
N ARG A 166 6.19 -14.30 19.40
CA ARG A 166 5.95 -13.73 20.74
C ARG A 166 5.99 -14.79 21.84
N ALA A 167 5.36 -15.94 21.62
CA ALA A 167 5.37 -17.04 22.58
C ALA A 167 6.80 -17.55 22.85
N ARG A 168 7.61 -17.72 21.80
CA ARG A 168 9.03 -18.09 21.94
C ARG A 168 9.83 -17.05 22.73
N LEU A 169 9.65 -15.76 22.43
CA LEU A 169 10.31 -14.68 23.17
C LEU A 169 9.92 -14.68 24.66
N ARG A 170 8.63 -14.90 24.96
CA ARG A 170 8.15 -15.03 26.35
C ARG A 170 8.79 -16.22 27.05
N LEU A 171 8.93 -17.37 26.37
CA LEU A 171 9.58 -18.55 26.93
C LEU A 171 11.05 -18.29 27.26
N VAL A 172 11.81 -17.67 26.34
CA VAL A 172 13.22 -17.30 26.57
C VAL A 172 13.34 -16.34 27.74
N ASN A 173 12.45 -15.35 27.85
CA ASN A 173 12.44 -14.43 28.99
C ASN A 173 12.13 -15.15 30.31
N LYS A 174 11.19 -16.12 30.31
CA LYS A 174 10.91 -16.94 31.50
C LYS A 174 12.10 -17.80 31.91
N LEU A 175 12.72 -18.51 30.97
CA LEU A 175 13.92 -19.32 31.23
C LEU A 175 15.07 -18.48 31.79
N ARG A 176 15.24 -17.24 31.30
CA ARG A 176 16.23 -16.31 31.84
C ARG A 176 15.91 -15.85 33.27
N CYS A 177 14.65 -15.66 33.61
CA CYS A 177 14.24 -15.35 34.98
C CYS A 177 14.63 -16.51 35.91
N VAL A 178 14.34 -17.75 35.49
CA VAL A 178 14.70 -18.96 36.23
C VAL A 178 16.22 -19.10 36.36
N SER A 179 17.00 -18.87 35.30
CA SER A 179 18.46 -18.96 35.36
C SER A 179 19.10 -17.88 36.24
N ALA A 180 18.54 -16.67 36.24
CA ALA A 180 18.98 -15.61 37.14
C ALA A 180 18.73 -15.98 38.61
N ILE A 181 17.55 -16.52 38.92
CA ILE A 181 17.20 -16.98 40.27
C ILE A 181 18.11 -18.14 40.69
N SER A 182 18.33 -19.13 39.82
CA SER A 182 19.18 -20.28 40.15
C SER A 182 20.64 -19.89 40.35
N LEU A 183 21.15 -18.93 39.57
CA LEU A 183 22.51 -18.41 39.76
C LEU A 183 22.65 -17.73 41.12
N VAL A 184 21.69 -16.88 41.51
CA VAL A 184 21.69 -16.23 42.83
C VAL A 184 21.64 -17.28 43.94
N ALA A 185 20.75 -18.27 43.84
CA ALA A 185 20.64 -19.35 44.81
C ALA A 185 21.95 -20.17 44.93
N LEU A 186 22.56 -20.56 43.80
CA LEU A 186 23.84 -21.28 43.78
C LEU A 186 24.96 -20.47 44.42
N THR A 187 25.06 -19.17 44.12
CA THR A 187 26.09 -18.31 44.74
C THR A 187 25.89 -18.18 46.25
N ALA A 188 24.64 -18.03 46.72
CA ALA A 188 24.34 -17.99 48.14
C ALA A 188 24.70 -19.32 48.84
N SER A 189 24.29 -20.46 48.29
CA SER A 189 24.64 -21.78 48.84
C SER A 189 26.14 -22.02 48.87
N LEU A 190 26.87 -21.67 47.80
CA LEU A 190 28.33 -21.83 47.76
C LEU A 190 29.03 -20.96 48.79
N THR A 191 28.57 -19.71 49.01
CA THR A 191 29.15 -18.86 50.07
C THR A 191 28.98 -19.46 51.45
N VAL A 192 27.82 -20.07 51.76
CA VAL A 192 27.59 -20.74 53.04
C VAL A 192 28.52 -21.95 53.19
N ILE A 193 28.67 -22.76 52.14
CA ILE A 193 29.57 -23.94 52.14
C ILE A 193 31.03 -23.50 52.31
N VAL A 194 31.50 -22.47 51.60
CA VAL A 194 32.89 -21.98 51.73
C VAL A 194 33.14 -21.38 53.12
N VAL A 195 32.18 -20.64 53.70
CA VAL A 195 32.30 -20.11 55.06
C VAL A 195 32.29 -21.23 56.11
N THR A 196 31.45 -22.26 55.93
CA THR A 196 31.41 -23.41 56.84
C THR A 196 32.60 -24.36 56.67
N HIS A 197 33.16 -24.46 55.47
CA HIS A 197 34.33 -25.29 55.15
C HIS A 197 35.64 -24.49 55.00
N ALA A 198 35.72 -23.27 55.56
CA ALA A 198 36.89 -22.40 55.52
C ALA A 198 38.16 -22.94 56.22
N LEU A 199 38.23 -24.25 56.50
CA LEU A 199 39.45 -24.96 56.85
C LEU A 199 40.01 -25.89 55.76
N ALA A 200 39.37 -26.03 54.58
CA ALA A 200 39.89 -26.89 53.52
C ALA A 200 40.01 -26.15 52.18
N LEU A 201 41.18 -25.53 52.01
CA LEU A 201 41.91 -25.32 50.75
C LEU A 201 41.19 -24.64 49.58
N LEU A 202 41.57 -23.36 49.41
CA LEU A 202 42.13 -22.76 48.20
C LEU A 202 42.08 -23.64 46.93
N VAL A 203 41.37 -23.20 45.88
CA VAL A 203 41.80 -23.17 44.46
C VAL A 203 40.64 -22.72 43.54
N GLY A 204 40.98 -21.86 42.57
CA GLY A 204 40.42 -21.90 41.22
C GLY A 204 39.23 -20.99 40.91
N ALA A 205 39.50 -19.79 40.42
CA ALA A 205 38.50 -18.85 39.91
C ALA A 205 37.63 -19.46 38.79
N PRO A 206 36.29 -19.31 38.79
CA PRO A 206 35.47 -19.62 37.63
C PRO A 206 35.36 -18.40 36.72
N GLY A 207 36.03 -18.45 35.57
CA GLY A 207 35.76 -17.54 34.45
C GLY A 207 34.43 -17.92 33.78
N VAL A 208 33.32 -17.28 34.16
CA VAL A 208 32.04 -17.44 33.46
C VAL A 208 31.91 -16.37 32.38
N VAL A 209 32.33 -16.70 31.16
CA VAL A 209 31.97 -15.94 29.95
C VAL A 209 30.78 -16.63 29.29
N VAL A 210 29.57 -16.23 29.65
CA VAL A 210 28.36 -16.52 28.85
C VAL A 210 27.46 -15.29 28.85
N ALA A 211 27.67 -14.38 27.90
CA ALA A 211 26.72 -13.27 27.68
C ALA A 211 26.51 -12.89 26.20
N SER A 212 27.39 -13.34 25.29
CA SER A 212 27.34 -12.88 23.90
C SER A 212 26.28 -13.60 23.05
N LEU A 213 26.02 -14.89 23.26
CA LEU A 213 25.02 -15.65 22.47
C LEU A 213 23.57 -15.27 22.83
N ASP A 214 23.30 -14.91 24.08
CA ASP A 214 21.96 -14.61 24.57
C ASP A 214 21.46 -13.21 24.20
N LEU A 215 22.35 -12.20 24.23
CA LEU A 215 21.97 -10.84 23.83
C LEU A 215 21.63 -10.77 22.33
N PHE A 216 22.37 -11.51 21.50
CA PHE A 216 22.12 -11.60 20.06
C PHE A 216 20.80 -12.31 19.75
N SER A 217 20.44 -13.36 20.51
CA SER A 217 19.17 -14.08 20.36
C SER A 217 17.94 -13.22 20.69
N LYS A 218 18.01 -12.42 21.78
CA LYS A 218 16.92 -11.51 22.17
C LYS A 218 16.72 -10.38 21.16
N ARG A 219 17.80 -9.75 20.69
CA ARG A 219 17.71 -8.67 19.69
C ARG A 219 17.15 -9.19 18.37
N ARG A 220 17.54 -10.40 17.95
CA ARG A 220 17.05 -11.04 16.72
C ARG A 220 15.58 -11.43 16.81
N SER A 221 15.13 -12.00 17.92
CA SER A 221 13.72 -12.37 18.13
C SER A 221 12.80 -11.16 18.28
N ALA A 222 13.25 -10.08 18.94
CA ALA A 222 12.52 -8.82 19.01
C ALA A 222 12.36 -8.17 17.62
N LYS A 223 13.44 -8.14 16.82
CA LYS A 223 13.40 -7.66 15.43
C LYS A 223 12.43 -8.47 14.56
N LEU A 224 12.48 -9.80 14.67
CA LEU A 224 11.57 -10.70 13.96
C LEU A 224 10.11 -10.40 14.30
N THR A 225 9.82 -10.23 15.59
CA THR A 225 8.47 -9.93 16.07
C THR A 225 7.98 -8.59 15.54
N ALA A 226 8.85 -7.57 15.53
CA ALA A 226 8.52 -6.26 14.97
C ALA A 226 8.28 -6.31 13.45
N GLN A 227 9.10 -7.06 12.70
CA GLN A 227 8.91 -7.23 11.26
C GLN A 227 7.59 -7.95 10.94
N LEU A 228 7.27 -9.02 11.65
CA LEU A 228 6.00 -9.74 11.49
C LEU A 228 4.79 -8.89 11.91
N ASP A 229 4.91 -8.09 12.96
CA ASP A 229 3.85 -7.16 13.39
C ASP A 229 3.60 -6.05 12.35
N ALA A 230 4.66 -5.48 11.80
CA ALA A 230 4.58 -4.51 10.72
C ALA A 230 3.94 -5.12 9.46
N ALA A 231 4.37 -6.31 9.06
CA ALA A 231 3.80 -7.03 7.92
C ALA A 231 2.31 -7.35 8.14
N ALA A 232 1.94 -7.88 9.31
CA ALA A 232 0.54 -8.18 9.64
C ALA A 232 -0.34 -6.92 9.61
N LYS A 233 0.13 -5.82 10.19
CA LYS A 233 -0.59 -4.52 10.15
C LYS A 233 -0.77 -4.02 8.71
N GLY A 234 0.30 -4.09 7.91
CA GLY A 234 0.25 -3.72 6.50
C GLY A 234 -0.76 -4.56 5.71
N THR A 235 -0.73 -5.89 5.87
CA THR A 235 -1.68 -6.79 5.20
C THR A 235 -3.12 -6.59 5.69
N TYR A 236 -3.33 -6.27 6.97
CA TYR A 236 -4.66 -5.98 7.51
C TYR A 236 -5.27 -4.73 6.85
N ILE A 237 -4.50 -3.65 6.77
CA ILE A 237 -4.93 -2.41 6.11
C ILE A 237 -5.26 -2.71 4.64
N LEU A 238 -4.32 -3.34 3.92
CA LEU A 238 -4.51 -3.71 2.52
C LEU A 238 -5.75 -4.60 2.33
N SER A 239 -5.93 -5.65 3.14
CA SER A 239 -7.08 -6.55 3.02
C SER A 239 -8.41 -5.83 3.23
N ARG A 240 -8.45 -4.83 4.13
CA ARG A 240 -9.66 -4.04 4.39
C ARG A 240 -9.94 -3.03 3.29
N ASP A 241 -8.90 -2.43 2.74
CA ASP A 241 -9.00 -1.54 1.60
C ASP A 241 -9.48 -2.31 0.36
N LEU A 242 -8.90 -3.50 0.11
CA LEU A 242 -9.35 -4.40 -0.95
C LEU A 242 -10.83 -4.76 -0.76
N ASP A 243 -11.27 -5.17 0.43
CA ASP A 243 -12.68 -5.48 0.66
C ASP A 243 -13.63 -4.31 0.31
N THR A 244 -13.21 -3.09 0.65
CA THR A 244 -13.95 -1.87 0.30
C THR A 244 -13.97 -1.60 -1.20
N ILE A 245 -12.81 -1.71 -1.85
CA ILE A 245 -12.67 -1.54 -3.30
C ILE A 245 -13.47 -2.61 -4.06
N SER A 246 -13.43 -3.87 -3.62
CA SER A 246 -14.16 -4.99 -4.22
C SER A 246 -15.66 -4.70 -4.31
N ARG A 247 -16.25 -4.17 -3.23
CA ARG A 247 -17.64 -3.72 -3.22
C ARG A 247 -17.90 -2.57 -4.21
N GLN A 248 -16.97 -1.61 -4.31
CA GLN A 248 -17.10 -0.50 -5.25
C GLN A 248 -17.00 -0.97 -6.70
N VAL A 249 -16.05 -1.85 -7.01
CA VAL A 249 -15.87 -2.46 -8.33
C VAL A 249 -17.10 -3.26 -8.73
N ALA A 250 -17.68 -4.04 -7.82
CA ALA A 250 -18.92 -4.78 -8.07
C ALA A 250 -20.09 -3.83 -8.41
N ARG A 251 -20.27 -2.76 -7.63
CA ARG A 251 -21.32 -1.76 -7.89
C ARG A 251 -21.13 -1.06 -9.24
N LEU A 252 -19.89 -0.68 -9.57
CA LEU A 252 -19.56 -0.04 -10.85
C LEU A 252 -19.84 -0.98 -12.03
N ASP A 253 -19.45 -2.26 -11.92
CA ASP A 253 -19.71 -3.27 -12.95
C ASP A 253 -21.22 -3.47 -13.18
N ASP A 254 -22.01 -3.53 -12.11
CA ASP A 254 -23.48 -3.66 -12.19
C ASP A 254 -24.13 -2.42 -12.83
N GLU A 255 -23.71 -1.21 -12.46
CA GLU A 255 -24.21 0.04 -13.05
C GLU A 255 -23.91 0.13 -14.55
N LEU A 256 -22.70 -0.27 -14.97
CA LEU A 256 -22.32 -0.28 -16.37
C LEU A 256 -23.06 -1.35 -17.19
N LYS A 257 -23.33 -2.52 -16.60
CA LYS A 257 -24.17 -3.55 -17.21
C LYS A 257 -25.60 -3.06 -17.39
N HIS A 258 -26.15 -2.38 -16.39
CA HIS A 258 -27.49 -1.80 -16.45
C HIS A 258 -27.60 -0.77 -17.57
N MET A 259 -26.64 0.17 -17.66
CA MET A 259 -26.60 1.15 -18.74
C MET A 259 -26.44 0.51 -20.11
N ARG A 260 -25.61 -0.54 -20.24
CA ARG A 260 -25.51 -1.33 -21.48
C ARG A 260 -26.84 -1.95 -21.89
N ALA A 261 -27.62 -2.46 -20.94
CA ALA A 261 -28.93 -3.00 -21.24
C ALA A 261 -29.86 -1.90 -21.79
N MET A 262 -29.89 -0.71 -21.17
CA MET A 262 -30.72 0.41 -21.61
C MET A 262 -30.39 0.92 -23.02
N VAL A 263 -29.12 0.91 -23.45
CA VAL A 263 -28.71 1.39 -24.78
C VAL A 263 -29.06 0.40 -25.91
N LYS A 264 -29.32 -0.86 -25.57
CA LYS A 264 -29.69 -1.90 -26.54
C LYS A 264 -31.19 -1.97 -26.84
N PHE A 265 -32.01 -1.24 -26.08
CA PHE A 265 -33.45 -1.08 -26.30
C PHE A 265 -33.72 0.23 -27.06
#